data_AF-A0A816WNB3-F1
#
_entry.id   AF-A0A816WNB3-F1
#
_cell.length_a   1.000
_cell.length_b   1.000
_cell.length_c   1.000
_cell.angle_alpha   90.00
_cell.angle_beta   90.00
_cell.angle_gamma   90.00
#
_symmetry.space_group_name_H-M   'P 1'
#
loop_
_entity.id
_entity.type
_entity.pdbx_description
1 polymer ?
#
loop_
_entity_poly.entity_id
_entity_poly.type
_entity_poly.pdbx_seq_one_letter_code
_entity_poly.pdbx_strand_id
1 'polypeptide(L)'
;MFKAIFANVQVGIYSTRLYIILLMTGVFVLIIYTSSETRSQQIIIRNPSSQQFQQLNSKYPSILSCPCTHTSIQRSTFMYNNVSFHPFCTSAFVRDPVWLQYWTMTFFNGTVDRSPPFDWPDFRKTGLKFINYVTTYCDFAMTTVNKMLDIYHAEQFFSAQPLNQMEFNALEGE
;
A
#
# COMPACT_ATOMS: atom_id res chain seq x y z
N MET A 1 46.53 59.40 -57.86
CA MET A 1 45.75 58.20 -58.26
C MET A 1 46.24 56.92 -57.57
N PHE A 2 47.55 56.58 -57.60
CA PHE A 2 48.08 55.35 -57.00
C PHE A 2 47.89 55.17 -55.48
N LYS A 3 47.93 56.25 -54.68
CA LYS A 3 47.70 56.18 -53.23
C LYS A 3 46.30 55.68 -52.85
N ALA A 4 45.28 56.01 -53.63
CA ALA A 4 43.90 55.56 -53.37
C ALA A 4 43.71 54.07 -53.69
N ILE A 5 44.43 53.56 -54.70
CA ILE A 5 44.39 52.14 -55.09
C ILE A 5 45.06 51.28 -54.01
N PHE A 6 46.21 51.68 -53.48
CA PHE A 6 46.88 50.96 -52.39
C PHE A 6 46.09 50.98 -51.08
N ALA A 7 45.43 52.11 -50.76
CA ALA A 7 44.55 52.20 -49.59
C ALA A 7 43.36 51.22 -49.69
N ASN A 8 42.75 51.08 -50.85
CA ASN A 8 41.66 50.12 -51.08
C ASN A 8 42.12 48.66 -50.96
N VAL A 9 43.32 48.33 -51.46
CA VAL A 9 43.91 46.99 -51.32
C VAL A 9 44.21 46.66 -49.85
N GLN A 10 44.72 47.63 -49.08
CA GLN A 10 44.94 47.46 -47.64
C GLN A 10 43.63 47.21 -46.88
N VAL A 11 42.56 47.96 -47.18
CA VAL A 11 41.22 47.75 -46.58
C VAL A 11 40.70 46.34 -46.87
N GLY A 12 40.93 45.81 -48.08
CA GLY A 12 40.57 44.44 -48.45
C GLY A 12 41.31 43.37 -47.61
N ILE A 13 42.60 43.58 -47.33
CA ILE A 13 43.42 42.68 -46.50
C ILE A 13 42.99 42.73 -45.03
N TYR A 14 42.68 43.91 -44.48
CA TYR A 14 42.21 44.03 -43.09
C TYR A 14 40.81 43.43 -42.91
N SER A 15 39.91 43.64 -43.87
CA SER A 15 38.54 43.09 -43.84
C SER A 15 38.54 41.56 -43.89
N THR A 16 39.37 40.95 -44.74
CA THR A 16 39.50 39.48 -44.81
C THR A 16 40.12 38.88 -43.54
N ARG A 17 41.14 39.52 -42.96
CA ARG A 17 41.71 39.08 -41.68
C ARG A 17 40.70 39.17 -40.53
N LEU A 18 39.93 40.25 -40.46
CA LEU A 18 38.86 40.43 -39.47
C LEU A 18 37.77 39.35 -39.64
N TYR A 19 37.37 39.07 -40.88
CA TYR A 19 36.38 38.03 -41.20
C TYR A 19 36.85 36.64 -40.77
N ILE A 20 38.09 36.27 -41.07
CA ILE A 20 38.65 34.96 -40.66
C ILE A 20 38.72 34.84 -39.14
N ILE A 21 39.12 35.91 -38.42
CA ILE A 21 39.16 35.90 -36.96
C ILE A 21 37.75 35.72 -36.38
N LEU A 22 36.76 36.46 -36.89
CA LEU A 22 35.36 36.32 -36.48
C LEU A 22 34.79 34.93 -36.78
N LEU A 23 35.17 34.35 -37.91
CA LEU A 23 34.75 33.00 -38.28
C LEU A 23 35.36 31.96 -37.35
N MET A 24 36.65 32.07 -37.03
CA MET A 24 37.33 31.17 -36.10
C MET A 24 36.76 31.27 -34.68
N THR A 25 36.47 32.48 -34.19
CA THR A 25 35.86 32.65 -32.86
C THR A 25 34.43 32.12 -32.83
N GLY A 26 33.63 32.32 -33.88
CA GLY A 26 32.29 31.75 -33.99
C GLY A 26 32.30 30.22 -33.96
N VAL A 27 33.18 29.60 -34.74
CA VAL A 27 33.35 28.13 -34.74
C VAL A 27 33.82 27.63 -33.38
N PHE A 28 34.73 28.33 -32.73
CA PHE A 28 35.23 27.96 -31.40
C PHE A 28 34.14 27.98 -30.34
N VAL A 29 33.28 29.00 -30.33
CA VAL A 29 32.12 29.09 -29.42
C VAL A 29 31.14 27.94 -29.68
N LEU A 30 30.87 27.60 -30.94
CA LEU A 30 30.01 26.47 -31.31
C LEU A 30 30.57 25.13 -30.82
N ILE A 31 31.88 24.91 -30.92
CA ILE A 31 32.55 23.69 -30.41
C ILE A 31 32.40 23.59 -28.88
N ILE A 32 32.65 24.68 -28.15
CA ILE A 32 32.49 24.68 -26.69
C ILE A 32 31.04 24.40 -26.31
N TYR A 33 30.09 25.06 -26.97
CA TYR A 33 28.66 24.88 -26.71
C TYR A 33 28.20 23.43 -26.93
N THR A 34 28.56 22.84 -28.07
CA THR A 34 28.23 21.45 -28.40
C THR A 34 28.94 20.43 -27.50
N SER A 35 30.17 20.73 -27.04
CA SER A 35 30.88 19.86 -26.08
C SER A 35 30.36 19.95 -24.64
N SER A 36 29.82 21.13 -24.26
CA SER A 36 29.29 21.40 -22.92
C SER A 36 27.84 20.97 -22.75
N GLU A 37 27.26 20.35 -23.78
CA GLU A 37 25.95 19.71 -23.69
C GLU A 37 26.06 18.50 -22.76
N THR A 38 25.94 18.79 -21.46
CA THR A 38 25.90 17.79 -20.41
C THR A 38 24.70 16.88 -20.67
N ARG A 39 24.98 15.68 -21.19
CA ARG A 39 23.95 14.66 -21.37
C ARG A 39 23.45 14.26 -19.99
N SER A 40 22.28 14.77 -19.61
CA SER A 40 21.54 14.25 -18.46
C SER A 40 21.19 12.79 -18.76
N GLN A 41 21.83 11.87 -18.03
CA GLN A 41 21.49 10.46 -18.13
C GLN A 41 20.37 10.16 -17.14
N GLN A 42 19.26 9.65 -17.66
CA GLN A 42 18.17 9.15 -16.82
C GLN A 42 18.54 7.73 -16.33
N ILE A 43 18.72 7.59 -15.02
CA ILE A 43 18.98 6.29 -14.38
C ILE A 43 17.66 5.77 -13.82
N ILE A 44 17.27 4.56 -14.24
CA ILE A 44 16.05 3.89 -13.75
C ILE A 44 16.45 2.82 -12.74
N ILE A 45 16.00 2.98 -11.50
CA ILE A 45 16.20 2.00 -10.41
C ILE A 45 14.86 1.29 -10.19
N ARG A 46 14.82 -0.02 -10.42
CA ARG A 46 13.62 -0.84 -10.20
C ARG A 46 13.60 -1.37 -8.77
N ASN A 47 12.46 -1.25 -8.09
CA ASN A 47 12.23 -1.74 -6.73
C ASN A 47 13.35 -1.35 -5.73
N PRO A 48 13.62 -0.04 -5.54
CA PRO A 48 14.60 0.38 -4.55
C PRO A 48 14.18 -0.06 -3.14
N SER A 49 15.14 -0.37 -2.27
CA SER A 49 14.84 -0.55 -0.86
C SER A 49 14.43 0.78 -0.21
N SER A 50 13.68 0.73 0.91
CA SER A 50 13.25 1.93 1.64
C SER A 50 14.45 2.85 1.99
N GLN A 51 15.56 2.28 2.44
CA GLN A 51 16.79 3.02 2.73
C GLN A 51 17.41 3.65 1.48
N GLN A 52 17.45 2.92 0.36
CA GLN A 52 17.99 3.43 -0.88
C GLN A 52 17.15 4.60 -1.42
N PHE A 53 15.82 4.50 -1.33
CA PHE A 53 14.93 5.61 -1.69
C PHE A 53 15.18 6.84 -0.80
N GLN A 54 15.28 6.67 0.52
CA GLN A 54 15.57 7.79 1.43
C GLN A 54 16.90 8.48 1.09
N GLN A 55 17.94 7.71 0.78
CA GLN A 55 19.24 8.24 0.38
C GLN A 55 19.16 9.01 -0.96
N LEU A 56 18.47 8.46 -1.95
CA LEU A 56 18.28 9.10 -3.26
C LEU A 56 17.44 10.37 -3.14
N ASN A 57 16.38 10.34 -2.35
CA ASN A 57 15.51 11.48 -2.11
C ASN A 57 16.24 12.61 -1.36
N SER A 58 17.11 12.26 -0.41
CA SER A 58 17.98 13.23 0.27
C SER A 58 18.99 13.87 -0.68
N LYS A 59 19.54 13.10 -1.63
CA LYS A 59 20.60 13.58 -2.53
C LYS A 59 20.07 14.32 -3.76
N TYR A 60 18.88 13.94 -4.25
CA TYR A 60 18.31 14.43 -5.51
C TYR A 60 16.80 14.78 -5.41
N PRO A 61 16.38 15.59 -4.42
CA PRO A 61 14.95 15.81 -4.14
C PRO A 61 14.17 16.45 -5.30
N SER A 62 14.82 17.28 -6.12
CA SER A 62 14.18 18.05 -7.19
C SER A 62 14.09 17.33 -8.54
N ILE A 63 14.88 16.27 -8.74
CA ILE A 63 14.97 15.54 -10.02
C ILE A 63 14.52 14.08 -9.91
N LEU A 64 14.29 13.58 -8.69
CA LEU A 64 13.81 12.23 -8.46
C LEU A 64 12.32 12.15 -8.82
N SER A 65 11.99 11.29 -9.79
CA SER A 65 10.60 10.98 -10.15
C SER A 65 10.31 9.53 -9.83
N CYS A 66 9.28 9.29 -9.01
CA CYS A 66 8.80 7.96 -8.66
C CYS A 66 7.40 7.76 -9.23
N PRO A 67 7.28 7.27 -10.48
CA PRO A 67 5.98 6.88 -11.01
C PRO A 67 5.49 5.63 -10.28
N CYS A 68 4.24 5.66 -9.81
CA CYS A 68 3.60 4.47 -9.26
C CYS A 68 3.43 3.43 -10.37
N THR A 69 3.88 2.21 -10.15
CA THR A 69 3.68 1.08 -11.09
C THR A 69 2.23 0.65 -11.17
N HIS A 70 1.52 0.78 -10.04
CA HIS A 70 0.09 0.54 -9.91
C HIS A 70 -0.58 1.75 -9.28
N THR A 71 -1.71 2.17 -9.82
CA THR A 71 -2.52 3.28 -9.29
C THR A 71 -3.25 2.91 -8.01
N SER A 72 -3.46 1.61 -7.78
CA SER A 72 -4.01 1.07 -6.56
C SER A 72 -3.40 -0.30 -6.27
N ILE A 73 -3.30 -0.62 -4.99
CA ILE A 73 -2.80 -1.91 -4.52
C ILE A 73 -3.86 -2.47 -3.56
N GLN A 74 -4.23 -3.74 -3.75
CA GLN A 74 -5.20 -4.39 -2.89
C GLN A 74 -4.60 -4.60 -1.49
N ARG A 75 -5.34 -4.24 -0.41
CA ARG A 75 -4.81 -4.35 0.96
C ARG A 75 -4.33 -5.74 1.34
N SER A 76 -4.98 -6.79 0.83
CA SER A 76 -4.58 -8.18 1.01
C SER A 76 -3.13 -8.51 0.62
N THR A 77 -2.50 -7.68 -0.23
CA THR A 77 -1.13 -7.93 -0.70
C THR A 77 -0.05 -7.47 0.29
N PHE A 78 -0.38 -6.59 1.23
CA PHE A 78 0.59 -6.01 2.15
C PHE A 78 0.14 -6.01 3.62
N MET A 79 -1.14 -6.18 3.92
CA MET A 79 -1.68 -6.30 5.28
C MET A 79 -2.14 -7.73 5.55
N TYR A 80 -1.69 -8.29 6.69
CA TYR A 80 -2.09 -9.59 7.18
C TYR A 80 -2.72 -9.46 8.56
N ASN A 81 -4.00 -9.80 8.68
CA ASN A 81 -4.75 -9.73 9.93
C ASN A 81 -5.12 -11.15 10.38
N ASN A 82 -4.77 -11.50 11.62
CA ASN A 82 -5.16 -12.78 12.20
C ASN A 82 -6.21 -12.56 13.30
N VAL A 83 -7.47 -12.93 13.01
CA VAL A 83 -8.57 -12.80 13.97
C VAL A 83 -8.65 -14.07 14.82
N SER A 84 -8.46 -13.91 16.13
CA SER A 84 -8.70 -14.98 17.09
C SER A 84 -10.06 -14.81 17.77
N PHE A 85 -10.97 -15.75 17.54
CA PHE A 85 -12.24 -15.79 18.26
C PHE A 85 -12.10 -16.42 19.64
N HIS A 86 -13.03 -16.09 20.54
CA HIS A 86 -13.05 -16.67 21.88
C HIS A 86 -13.13 -18.21 21.81
N PRO A 87 -12.34 -18.98 22.60
CA PRO A 87 -12.28 -20.44 22.52
C PRO A 87 -13.64 -21.14 22.68
N PHE A 88 -14.57 -20.52 23.42
CA PHE A 88 -15.94 -21.01 23.54
C PHE A 88 -16.67 -21.09 22.19
N CYS A 89 -16.53 -20.06 21.35
CA CYS A 89 -17.20 -19.99 20.05
C CYS A 89 -16.64 -21.00 19.03
N THR A 90 -15.40 -21.46 19.22
CA THR A 90 -14.78 -22.50 18.37
C THR A 90 -14.90 -23.89 18.98
N SER A 91 -15.47 -24.00 20.19
CA SER A 91 -15.63 -25.27 20.90
C SER A 91 -16.74 -26.15 20.31
N ALA A 92 -16.68 -27.43 20.65
CA ALA A 92 -17.72 -28.40 20.31
C ALA A 92 -19.09 -28.03 20.91
N PHE A 93 -19.14 -27.24 22.00
CA PHE A 93 -20.40 -26.84 22.63
C PHE A 93 -21.27 -25.97 21.71
N VAL A 94 -20.64 -25.18 20.84
CA VAL A 94 -21.29 -24.25 19.89
C VAL A 94 -21.40 -24.88 18.51
N ARG A 95 -20.32 -25.51 18.01
CA ARG A 95 -20.26 -26.08 16.66
C ARG A 95 -21.07 -27.36 16.47
N ASP A 96 -21.21 -28.15 17.54
CA ASP A 96 -21.91 -29.43 17.50
C ASP A 96 -22.95 -29.51 18.65
N PRO A 97 -24.18 -29.00 18.41
CA PRO A 97 -25.22 -28.97 19.43
C PRO A 97 -25.83 -30.35 19.73
N VAL A 98 -25.26 -31.47 19.24
CA VAL A 98 -25.79 -32.82 19.49
C VAL A 98 -25.93 -33.10 21.00
N TRP A 99 -25.05 -32.56 21.83
CA TRP A 99 -25.16 -32.70 23.29
C TRP A 99 -26.45 -32.06 23.88
N LEU A 100 -27.00 -31.01 23.25
CA LEU A 100 -28.26 -30.38 23.65
C LEU A 100 -29.46 -31.31 23.40
N GLN A 101 -29.39 -32.15 22.36
CA GLN A 101 -30.47 -33.08 22.00
C GLN A 101 -30.62 -34.20 23.05
N TYR A 102 -29.51 -34.65 23.64
CA TYR A 102 -29.55 -35.61 24.76
C TYR A 102 -30.27 -35.02 25.98
N TRP A 103 -30.12 -33.72 26.23
CA TRP A 103 -30.74 -33.06 27.37
C TRP A 103 -32.25 -32.89 27.21
N THR A 104 -32.73 -32.68 25.97
CA THR A 104 -34.16 -32.51 25.68
C THR A 104 -34.92 -33.84 25.61
N MET A 105 -34.29 -34.93 25.16
CA MET A 105 -34.93 -36.26 25.09
C MET A 105 -35.37 -36.81 26.46
N THR A 106 -34.61 -36.52 27.53
CA THR A 106 -34.91 -37.00 28.89
C THR A 106 -36.21 -36.41 29.48
N PHE A 107 -36.80 -35.38 28.86
CA PHE A 107 -38.04 -34.76 29.33
C PHE A 107 -39.31 -35.23 28.59
N PHE A 108 -39.19 -35.79 27.38
CA PHE A 108 -40.35 -36.06 26.52
C PHE A 108 -40.73 -37.55 26.37
N ASN A 109 -39.83 -38.48 26.66
CA ASN A 109 -40.17 -39.91 26.67
C ASN A 109 -40.59 -40.34 28.08
N GLY A 110 -41.87 -40.14 28.36
CA GLY A 110 -42.49 -40.46 29.64
C GLY A 110 -42.34 -41.92 30.03
N THR A 111 -41.61 -42.15 31.13
CA THR A 111 -42.04 -43.08 32.16
C THR A 111 -41.99 -42.35 33.48
N VAL A 112 -43.17 -42.26 34.09
CA VAL A 112 -43.47 -41.77 35.44
C VAL A 112 -42.33 -42.07 36.41
N ASP A 113 -41.75 -41.03 37.00
CA ASP A 113 -41.62 -41.02 38.45
C ASP A 113 -41.54 -39.62 39.05
N ARG A 114 -42.21 -39.51 40.20
CA ARG A 114 -42.54 -38.30 40.97
C ARG A 114 -41.35 -37.35 41.17
N SER A 115 -41.33 -36.22 40.47
CA SER A 115 -40.72 -35.01 41.03
C SER A 115 -41.79 -34.27 41.87
N PRO A 116 -41.49 -33.79 43.09
CA PRO A 116 -42.41 -32.97 43.86
C PRO A 116 -42.85 -31.72 43.06
N PRO A 117 -43.92 -31.02 43.45
CA PRO A 117 -44.45 -29.84 42.75
C PRO A 117 -43.58 -28.61 42.99
N PHE A 118 -42.26 -28.78 42.82
CA PHE A 118 -41.29 -27.75 43.07
C PHE A 118 -40.63 -27.42 41.74
N ASP A 119 -41.16 -26.37 41.14
CA ASP A 119 -40.67 -25.60 39.99
C ASP A 119 -39.32 -24.93 40.34
N TRP A 120 -38.34 -25.71 40.85
CA TRP A 120 -36.98 -25.21 40.98
C TRP A 120 -36.48 -24.91 39.56
N PRO A 121 -35.77 -23.80 39.34
CA PRO A 121 -35.21 -23.49 38.03
C PRO A 121 -34.18 -24.57 37.70
N ASP A 122 -34.63 -25.58 36.95
CA ASP A 122 -33.75 -26.60 36.41
C ASP A 122 -32.75 -25.87 35.52
N PHE A 123 -31.49 -25.85 35.94
CA PHE A 123 -30.42 -25.18 35.22
C PHE A 123 -30.30 -25.70 33.79
N ARG A 124 -30.79 -26.91 33.51
CA ARG A 124 -30.86 -27.47 32.16
C ARG A 124 -31.78 -26.62 31.28
N LYS A 125 -32.98 -26.27 31.76
CA LYS A 125 -33.95 -25.43 31.02
C LYS A 125 -33.47 -23.98 30.85
N THR A 126 -32.88 -23.39 31.89
CA THR A 126 -32.40 -22.00 31.85
C THR A 126 -31.06 -21.88 31.11
N GLY A 127 -30.16 -22.84 31.31
CA GLY A 127 -28.85 -22.93 30.66
C GLY A 127 -28.95 -23.23 29.17
N LEU A 128 -29.91 -24.04 28.73
CA LEU A 128 -30.23 -24.25 27.31
C LEU A 128 -30.48 -22.91 26.58
N LYS A 129 -31.30 -22.03 27.18
CA LYS A 129 -31.60 -20.71 26.61
C LYS A 129 -30.35 -19.83 26.53
N PHE A 130 -29.54 -19.84 27.59
CA PHE A 130 -28.30 -19.09 27.64
C PHE A 130 -27.29 -19.57 26.59
N ILE A 131 -27.12 -20.88 26.43
CA ILE A 131 -26.16 -21.42 25.47
C ILE A 131 -26.62 -21.19 24.03
N ASN A 132 -27.92 -21.30 23.73
CA ASN A 132 -28.46 -20.94 22.42
C ASN A 132 -28.24 -19.44 22.10
N TYR A 133 -28.35 -18.58 23.11
CA TYR A 133 -28.08 -17.15 22.96
C TYR A 133 -26.59 -16.90 22.64
N VAL A 134 -25.68 -17.49 23.41
CA VAL A 134 -24.23 -17.34 23.18
C VAL A 134 -23.81 -17.94 21.84
N THR A 135 -24.41 -19.06 21.43
CA THR A 135 -24.16 -19.69 20.12
C THR A 135 -24.51 -18.75 18.98
N THR A 136 -25.74 -18.20 19.01
CA THR A 136 -26.18 -17.20 18.01
C THR A 136 -25.25 -15.98 17.99
N TYR A 137 -24.81 -15.53 19.16
CA TYR A 137 -23.89 -14.39 19.25
C TYR A 137 -22.51 -14.71 18.67
N CYS A 138 -21.96 -15.90 18.95
CA CYS A 138 -20.71 -16.39 18.37
C CYS A 138 -20.79 -16.45 16.85
N ASP A 139 -21.87 -17.02 16.30
CA ASP A 139 -22.07 -17.13 14.85
C ASP A 139 -22.19 -15.75 14.20
N PHE A 140 -22.96 -14.85 14.82
CA PHE A 140 -23.11 -13.48 14.37
C PHE A 140 -21.75 -12.74 14.36
N ALA A 141 -20.99 -12.84 15.45
CA ALA A 141 -19.68 -12.21 15.58
C ALA A 141 -18.68 -12.78 14.55
N MET A 142 -18.59 -14.10 14.42
CA MET A 142 -17.71 -14.75 13.45
C MET A 142 -18.04 -14.34 12.02
N THR A 143 -19.33 -14.40 11.65
CA THR A 143 -19.77 -14.03 10.31
C THR A 143 -19.51 -12.55 10.03
N THR A 144 -19.81 -11.68 10.99
CA THR A 144 -19.63 -10.23 10.83
C THR A 144 -18.15 -9.88 10.67
N VAL A 145 -17.29 -10.40 11.56
CA VAL A 145 -15.86 -10.11 11.51
C VAL A 145 -15.23 -10.68 10.26
N ASN A 146 -15.53 -11.92 9.88
CA ASN A 146 -15.00 -12.52 8.65
C ASN A 146 -15.44 -11.73 7.42
N LYS A 147 -16.71 -11.30 7.36
CA LYS A 147 -17.22 -10.49 6.25
C LYS A 147 -16.57 -9.11 6.19
N MET A 148 -16.38 -8.45 7.33
CA MET A 148 -15.66 -7.18 7.39
C MET A 148 -14.21 -7.36 6.94
N LEU A 149 -13.58 -8.47 7.32
CA LEU A 149 -12.22 -8.79 6.93
C LEU A 149 -12.10 -9.06 5.42
N ASP A 150 -13.04 -9.78 4.83
CA ASP A 150 -13.12 -10.01 3.39
C ASP A 150 -13.25 -8.69 2.62
N ILE A 151 -14.12 -7.79 3.09
CA ILE A 151 -14.30 -6.45 2.50
C ILE A 151 -13.01 -5.64 2.64
N TYR A 152 -12.44 -5.59 3.84
CA TYR A 152 -11.21 -4.85 4.12
C TYR A 152 -10.04 -5.30 3.25
N HIS A 153 -9.88 -6.61 3.05
CA HIS A 153 -8.87 -7.18 2.17
C HIS A 153 -9.17 -6.96 0.67
N ALA A 154 -10.43 -6.80 0.29
CA ALA A 154 -10.82 -6.46 -1.08
C ALA A 154 -10.62 -4.97 -1.40
N GLU A 155 -10.60 -4.10 -0.38
CA GLU A 155 -10.40 -2.67 -0.56
C GLU A 155 -9.04 -2.34 -1.19
N GLN A 156 -9.07 -1.32 -2.04
CA GLN A 156 -7.92 -0.80 -2.75
C GLN A 156 -7.29 0.35 -1.95
N PHE A 157 -5.98 0.30 -1.79
CA PHE A 157 -5.19 1.38 -1.22
C PHE A 157 -4.63 2.28 -2.33
N PHE A 158 -4.76 3.59 -2.15
CA PHE A 158 -4.28 4.61 -3.08
C PHE A 158 -3.28 5.50 -2.36
N SER A 159 -2.09 5.68 -2.93
CA SER A 159 -1.14 6.69 -2.47
C SER A 159 -0.46 7.36 -3.64
N ALA A 160 -0.38 8.69 -3.58
CA ALA A 160 0.34 9.51 -4.55
C ALA A 160 1.86 9.55 -4.28
N GLN A 161 2.29 9.11 -3.09
CA GLN A 161 3.67 9.15 -2.66
C GLN A 161 4.08 7.82 -2.00
N PRO A 162 5.36 7.42 -2.11
CA PRO A 162 5.88 6.28 -1.37
C PRO A 162 5.80 6.56 0.13
N LEU A 163 5.15 5.67 0.87
CA LEU A 163 5.03 5.76 2.32
C LEU A 163 6.38 5.50 2.99
N ASN A 164 6.70 6.29 4.00
CA ASN A 164 7.79 5.96 4.91
C ASN A 164 7.32 4.92 5.96
N GLN A 165 8.26 4.33 6.70
CA GLN A 165 7.93 3.27 7.67
C GLN A 165 6.99 3.75 8.78
N MET A 166 7.10 5.01 9.21
CA MET A 166 6.25 5.54 10.29
C MET A 166 4.81 5.73 9.79
N GLU A 167 4.65 6.25 8.58
CA GLU A 167 3.35 6.40 7.92
C GLU A 167 2.69 5.05 7.67
N PHE A 168 3.46 4.06 7.21
CA PHE A 168 2.95 2.71 7.00
C PHE A 168 2.48 2.07 8.33
N ASN A 169 3.30 2.17 9.38
CA ASN A 169 2.94 1.63 10.70
C ASN A 169 1.73 2.33 11.32
N ALA A 170 1.51 3.61 11.03
CA ALA A 170 0.31 4.33 11.47
C ALA A 170 -0.97 3.76 10.83
N LEU A 171 -0.89 3.28 9.58
CA LEU A 171 -2.02 2.65 8.89
C LEU A 171 -2.35 1.23 9.39
N GLU A 172 -1.38 0.54 10.02
CA GLU A 172 -1.62 -0.77 10.65
C GLU A 172 -2.21 -0.65 12.06
N GLY A 173 -2.15 0.54 12.67
CA GLY A 173 -2.56 0.78 14.05
C GLY A 173 -3.96 1.37 14.25
N GLU A 174 -4.69 1.67 13.17
CA GLU A 174 -6.12 2.08 13.17
C GLU A 174 -7.04 0.89 12.86
#